data_AF-A0A9P8BJM0-F1
#
_entry.id   AF-A0A9P8BJM0-F1
#
_cell.length_a   1.000
_cell.length_b   1.000
_cell.length_c   1.000
_cell.angle_alpha   90.00
_cell.angle_beta   90.00
_cell.angle_gamma   90.00
#
_symmetry.space_group_name_H-M   'P 1'
#
loop_
_entity.id
_entity.type
_entity.pdbx_description
1 polymer ?
#
loop_
_entity_poly.entity_id
_entity_poly.type
_entity_poly.pdbx_seq_one_letter_code
_entity_poly.pdbx_strand_id
1 'polypeptide(L)'
;MSSSIFRRILNFRPWRRRNQTAIPGPGAPVPGASRGGGPNVLHHAQSIATQTQIPFLQPILAMAAQIINIVQARTGVANMTALAERSAQLVEIILTSVKPMTKEERSLLDGSPIRKLERELMGIIEALQQLSQSEKFQPWSDLQQATETLTKRLDWAIQNFQVNMDVQSHIRSRRNHEELQTSVKKIENDLTMLTRMAQTTRLREILQPADARFDSFCRRRTASRCLERTRVDLLQTLVNWIFNPDPTQPRITYLHGKQGSGKSTIAQTIAENCIGHSIPCASFFFSRDHPERREAVYVFRSIAYQLAQSIPGFSQQLGEAIRVDPEICRSDLRTQVTKLIVEPLCAMMAADIPSSAITIVLDGLDECEPEDHSDAIRLVRLLSETARKLPPNLRLRVIITSRPEEEIQMRMRRMMPRVEIHNIEDDIIEADVQLYLRHRLTEALNEDDIRRLNGSVRGSFMEASTAADFILDEFENDAKRRLEIFLSQGEKQPL
;
A
#
# COMPACT_ATOMS: atom_id res chain seq x y z
N MET A 1 -14.99 -12.03 -9.33
CA MET A 1 -14.41 -13.14 -10.12
C MET A 1 -14.95 -13.06 -11.55
N SER A 2 -14.05 -13.27 -12.52
CA SER A 2 -14.26 -13.41 -13.97
C SER A 2 -14.69 -12.17 -14.79
N SER A 3 -14.07 -12.05 -15.97
CA SER A 3 -14.36 -11.11 -17.06
C SER A 3 -13.92 -9.65 -16.91
N SER A 4 -12.64 -9.37 -17.15
CA SER A 4 -12.18 -8.11 -17.78
C SER A 4 -10.72 -8.16 -18.25
N ILE A 5 -9.94 -9.14 -17.75
CA ILE A 5 -8.56 -9.44 -18.21
C ILE A 5 -8.51 -9.81 -19.72
N PHE A 6 -9.64 -10.11 -20.35
CA PHE A 6 -9.73 -10.42 -21.79
C PHE A 6 -9.96 -9.21 -22.72
N ARG A 7 -10.03 -7.96 -22.20
CA ARG A 7 -10.24 -6.75 -23.04
C ARG A 7 -9.02 -5.83 -23.20
N ARG A 8 -7.82 -6.25 -22.77
CA ARG A 8 -6.60 -5.41 -22.86
C ARG A 8 -5.58 -5.82 -23.93
N ILE A 9 -5.87 -6.80 -24.79
CA ILE A 9 -4.89 -7.36 -25.75
C ILE A 9 -5.05 -6.90 -27.22
N LEU A 10 -6.08 -6.13 -27.60
CA LEU A 10 -6.33 -5.82 -29.04
C LEU A 10 -6.42 -4.33 -29.42
N ASN A 11 -5.79 -3.41 -28.68
CA ASN A 11 -5.70 -1.99 -29.10
C ASN A 11 -4.26 -1.54 -29.35
N PHE A 12 -3.60 -2.15 -30.33
CA PHE A 12 -2.48 -1.50 -31.02
C PHE A 12 -3.05 -0.43 -31.95
N ARG A 13 -3.02 0.84 -31.53
CA ARG A 13 -3.15 1.97 -32.47
C ARG A 13 -1.87 2.07 -33.31
N PRO A 14 -1.94 2.47 -34.58
CA PRO A 14 -0.78 2.57 -35.45
C PRO A 14 0.17 3.64 -34.91
N TRP A 15 1.42 3.26 -34.68
CA TRP A 15 2.49 4.16 -34.29
C TRP A 15 2.75 5.16 -35.44
N ARG A 16 2.53 6.46 -35.16
CA ARG A 16 2.88 7.55 -36.08
C ARG A 16 4.39 7.55 -36.29
N ARG A 17 4.82 7.50 -37.55
CA ARG A 17 6.20 7.73 -37.98
C ARG A 17 6.66 9.11 -37.49
N ARG A 18 7.61 9.15 -36.57
CA ARG A 18 8.54 10.28 -36.39
C ARG A 18 9.96 9.74 -36.41
N ASN A 19 10.70 10.27 -37.38
CA ASN A 19 12.14 10.16 -37.63
C ASN A 19 12.69 8.75 -37.81
N GLN A 20 12.50 8.25 -39.04
CA GLN A 20 13.42 7.31 -39.66
C GLN A 20 14.84 7.91 -39.66
N THR A 21 15.71 7.45 -38.77
CA THR A 21 17.09 7.22 -39.18
C THR A 21 17.03 6.05 -40.16
N ALA A 22 17.42 6.30 -41.40
CA ALA A 22 17.28 5.36 -42.51
C ALA A 22 17.99 4.04 -42.18
N ILE A 23 17.21 2.95 -42.15
CA ILE A 23 17.73 1.59 -42.25
C ILE A 23 18.18 1.43 -43.72
N PRO A 24 19.44 1.09 -44.01
CA PRO A 24 19.86 0.87 -45.39
C PRO A 24 19.14 -0.38 -45.92
N GLY A 25 18.52 -0.27 -47.10
CA GLY A 25 17.88 -1.39 -47.78
C GLY A 25 18.88 -2.51 -48.14
N PRO A 26 18.40 -3.73 -48.41
CA PRO A 26 19.24 -4.85 -48.82
C PRO A 26 19.86 -4.52 -50.18
N GLY A 27 21.10 -4.05 -50.17
CA GLY A 27 21.81 -3.59 -51.37
C GLY A 27 22.75 -2.40 -51.18
N ALA A 28 22.83 -1.80 -49.99
CA ALA A 28 23.83 -0.75 -49.73
C ALA A 28 25.22 -1.36 -49.43
N PRO A 29 26.30 -0.98 -50.14
CA PRO A 29 27.64 -1.42 -49.80
C PRO A 29 28.07 -0.79 -48.47
N VAL A 30 28.68 -1.60 -47.60
CA VAL A 30 29.30 -1.15 -46.35
C VAL A 30 30.37 -0.09 -46.69
N PRO A 31 30.37 1.10 -46.06
CA PRO A 31 31.40 2.10 -46.31
C PRO A 31 32.72 1.57 -45.73
N GLY A 32 33.66 1.23 -46.61
CA GLY A 32 34.97 0.69 -46.22
C GLY A 32 35.46 -0.50 -47.05
N ALA A 33 34.67 -1.04 -47.98
CA ALA A 33 35.15 -2.04 -48.93
C ALA A 33 35.98 -1.39 -50.04
N SER A 34 37.28 -1.19 -49.77
CA SER A 34 38.27 -0.99 -50.83
C SER A 34 38.21 -2.20 -51.78
N ARG A 35 37.92 -1.95 -53.06
CA ARG A 35 38.12 -2.92 -54.13
C ARG A 35 39.62 -3.19 -54.24
N GLY A 36 40.09 -4.20 -53.51
CA GLY A 36 41.49 -4.60 -53.43
C GLY A 36 41.90 -5.02 -52.01
N GLY A 37 41.27 -6.07 -51.47
CA GLY A 37 41.49 -6.46 -50.06
C GLY A 37 41.31 -7.95 -49.75
N GLY A 38 41.35 -8.85 -50.74
CA GLY A 38 41.15 -10.29 -50.53
C GLY A 38 42.09 -10.93 -49.49
N PRO A 39 43.41 -10.63 -49.46
CA PRO A 39 44.33 -11.29 -48.52
C PRO A 39 44.30 -10.74 -47.08
N ASN A 40 44.08 -9.43 -46.90
CA ASN A 40 44.20 -8.77 -45.59
C ASN A 40 43.01 -9.05 -44.66
N VAL A 41 41.78 -9.15 -45.20
CA VAL A 41 40.58 -9.44 -44.40
C VAL A 41 40.60 -10.88 -43.88
N LEU A 42 41.08 -11.83 -44.69
CA LEU A 42 41.19 -13.25 -44.32
C LEU A 42 42.26 -13.48 -43.25
N HIS A 43 43.44 -12.87 -43.40
CA HIS A 43 44.51 -12.94 -42.40
C HIS A 43 44.11 -12.27 -41.08
N HIS A 44 43.33 -11.18 -41.14
CA HIS A 44 42.77 -10.52 -39.96
C HIS A 44 41.76 -11.41 -39.23
N ALA A 45 40.82 -12.04 -39.93
CA ALA A 45 39.83 -12.95 -39.34
C ALA A 45 40.50 -14.18 -38.69
N GLN A 46 41.52 -14.76 -39.31
CA GLN A 46 42.30 -15.89 -38.76
C GLN A 46 43.11 -15.49 -37.52
N SER A 47 43.74 -14.31 -37.53
CA SER A 47 44.47 -13.76 -36.36
C SER A 47 43.53 -13.50 -35.17
N ILE A 48 42.34 -12.96 -35.42
CA ILE A 48 41.37 -12.70 -34.35
C ILE A 48 40.77 -14.02 -33.80
N ALA A 49 40.48 -14.99 -34.67
CA ALA A 49 39.97 -16.30 -34.26
C ALA A 49 40.92 -17.01 -33.26
N THR A 50 42.23 -16.93 -33.52
CA THR A 50 43.26 -17.57 -32.68
C THR A 50 43.54 -16.83 -31.37
N GLN A 51 43.25 -15.52 -31.28
CA GLN A 51 43.44 -14.72 -30.06
C GLN A 51 42.25 -14.75 -29.09
N THR A 52 41.10 -15.31 -29.50
CA THR A 52 39.87 -15.27 -28.71
C THR A 52 39.84 -16.37 -27.63
N GLN A 53 39.97 -16.02 -26.34
CA GLN A 53 39.96 -16.97 -25.22
C GLN A 53 38.54 -17.39 -24.75
N ILE A 54 37.58 -17.57 -25.66
CA ILE A 54 36.20 -18.00 -25.33
C ILE A 54 36.04 -19.48 -25.74
N PRO A 55 36.06 -20.45 -24.78
CA PRO A 55 36.21 -21.87 -25.09
C PRO A 55 35.13 -22.46 -26.01
N PHE A 56 33.86 -22.12 -25.80
CA PHE A 56 32.75 -22.67 -26.59
C PHE A 56 32.65 -22.11 -28.02
N LEU A 57 33.38 -21.03 -28.35
CA LEU A 57 33.44 -20.49 -29.71
C LEU A 57 34.56 -21.13 -30.56
N GLN A 58 35.49 -21.83 -29.93
CA GLN A 58 36.65 -22.43 -30.61
C GLN A 58 36.26 -23.38 -31.74
N PRO A 59 35.26 -24.28 -31.62
CA PRO A 59 34.86 -25.16 -32.72
C PRO A 59 34.37 -24.39 -33.95
N ILE A 60 33.56 -23.35 -33.75
CA ILE A 60 33.02 -22.52 -34.85
C ILE A 60 34.13 -21.72 -35.53
N LEU A 61 35.03 -21.14 -34.74
CA LEU A 61 36.18 -20.39 -35.26
C LEU A 61 37.12 -21.30 -36.05
N ALA A 62 37.36 -22.53 -35.59
CA ALA A 62 38.14 -23.54 -36.31
C ALA A 62 37.46 -23.97 -37.61
N MET A 63 36.14 -24.20 -37.60
CA MET A 63 35.37 -24.54 -38.80
C MET A 63 35.40 -23.42 -39.85
N ALA A 64 35.21 -22.16 -39.43
CA ALA A 64 35.30 -21.02 -40.34
C ALA A 64 36.71 -20.88 -40.95
N ALA A 65 37.76 -21.08 -40.14
CA ALA A 65 39.14 -21.10 -40.63
C ALA A 65 39.39 -22.27 -41.60
N GLN A 66 38.79 -23.44 -41.35
CA GLN A 66 38.88 -24.60 -42.24
C GLN A 66 38.23 -24.33 -43.60
N ILE A 67 37.05 -23.70 -43.61
CA ILE A 67 36.37 -23.28 -44.86
C ILE A 67 37.28 -22.32 -45.63
N ILE A 68 37.84 -21.30 -44.96
CA ILE A 68 38.77 -20.34 -45.57
C ILE A 68 39.97 -21.06 -46.20
N ASN A 69 40.59 -21.99 -45.49
CA ASN A 69 41.78 -22.71 -45.98
C ASN A 69 41.47 -23.61 -47.19
N ILE A 70 40.35 -24.34 -47.16
CA ILE A 70 39.92 -25.21 -48.28
C ILE A 70 39.69 -24.37 -49.54
N VAL A 71 39.11 -23.19 -49.38
CA VAL A 71 38.79 -22.27 -50.47
C VAL A 71 40.04 -21.57 -51.02
N GLN A 72 40.99 -21.17 -50.16
CA GLN A 72 42.27 -20.55 -50.57
C GLN A 72 43.19 -21.51 -51.33
N ALA A 73 43.13 -22.83 -51.05
CA ALA A 73 43.91 -23.83 -51.75
C ALA A 73 43.51 -24.02 -53.23
N ARG A 74 42.40 -23.41 -53.68
CA ARG A 74 41.86 -23.52 -55.04
C ARG A 74 41.59 -22.13 -55.64
N THR A 75 42.62 -21.44 -56.08
CA THR A 75 42.49 -20.11 -56.70
C THR A 75 42.05 -20.22 -58.16
N GLY A 76 40.98 -19.51 -58.55
CA GLY A 76 40.52 -19.44 -59.95
C GLY A 76 39.03 -19.21 -60.20
N VAL A 77 38.17 -19.25 -59.18
CA VAL A 77 36.71 -19.09 -59.32
C VAL A 77 36.22 -17.92 -58.46
N ALA A 78 35.57 -16.92 -59.06
CA ALA A 78 35.10 -15.71 -58.36
C ALA A 78 34.18 -16.01 -57.16
N ASN A 79 33.36 -17.07 -57.24
CA ASN A 79 32.46 -17.50 -56.17
C ASN A 79 33.17 -18.13 -54.97
N MET A 80 34.39 -18.66 -55.15
CA MET A 80 35.21 -19.16 -54.04
C MET A 80 35.71 -17.99 -53.18
N THR A 81 36.12 -16.87 -53.79
CA THR A 81 36.47 -15.65 -53.05
C THR A 81 35.30 -15.14 -52.20
N ALA A 82 34.06 -15.17 -52.74
CA ALA A 82 32.86 -14.77 -51.99
C ALA A 82 32.61 -15.66 -50.76
N LEU A 83 32.80 -16.98 -50.87
CA LEU A 83 32.62 -17.90 -49.74
C LEU A 83 33.66 -17.67 -48.62
N ALA A 84 34.91 -17.36 -48.99
CA ALA A 84 35.96 -17.00 -48.04
C ALA A 84 35.65 -15.66 -47.33
N GLU A 85 35.21 -14.64 -48.07
CA GLU A 85 34.80 -13.34 -47.52
C GLU A 85 33.62 -13.48 -46.54
N ARG A 86 32.60 -14.29 -46.87
CA ARG A 86 31.48 -14.57 -45.97
C ARG A 86 31.89 -15.32 -44.72
N SER A 87 32.84 -16.25 -44.83
CA SER A 87 33.39 -16.97 -43.67
C SER A 87 34.14 -16.05 -42.72
N ALA A 88 34.87 -15.06 -43.26
CA ALA A 88 35.52 -14.02 -42.47
C ALA A 88 34.49 -13.11 -41.77
N GLN A 89 33.42 -12.72 -42.47
CA GLN A 89 32.33 -11.92 -41.88
C GLN A 89 31.64 -12.65 -40.72
N LEU A 90 31.42 -13.96 -40.83
CA LEU A 90 30.84 -14.75 -39.74
C LEU A 90 31.67 -14.67 -38.46
N VAL A 91 33.00 -14.77 -38.56
CA VAL A 91 33.92 -14.65 -37.42
C VAL A 91 33.78 -13.29 -36.75
N GLU A 92 33.76 -12.21 -37.53
CA GLU A 92 33.61 -10.84 -37.02
C GLU A 92 32.26 -10.64 -36.31
N ILE A 93 31.17 -11.14 -36.89
CA ILE A 93 29.81 -11.05 -36.35
C ILE A 93 29.69 -11.79 -35.01
N ILE A 94 30.25 -13.00 -34.91
CA ILE A 94 30.25 -13.78 -33.66
C ILE A 94 30.96 -13.00 -32.56
N LEU A 95 32.15 -12.48 -32.85
CA LEU A 95 32.97 -11.83 -31.85
C LEU A 95 32.39 -10.50 -31.39
N THR A 96 31.89 -9.68 -32.32
CA THR A 96 31.21 -8.42 -31.99
C THR A 96 29.93 -8.66 -31.17
N SER A 97 29.21 -9.76 -31.42
CA SER A 97 28.00 -10.10 -30.68
C SER A 97 28.28 -10.66 -29.28
N VAL A 98 29.37 -11.41 -29.09
CA VAL A 98 29.67 -12.12 -27.83
C VAL A 98 30.59 -11.33 -26.89
N LYS A 99 31.49 -10.50 -27.42
CA LYS A 99 32.44 -9.68 -26.63
C LYS A 99 31.79 -8.82 -25.53
N PRO A 100 30.65 -8.13 -25.76
CA PRO A 100 30.03 -7.29 -24.72
C PRO A 100 29.30 -8.09 -23.63
N MET A 101 29.25 -9.42 -23.72
CA MET A 101 28.47 -10.26 -22.80
C MET A 101 29.25 -10.63 -21.53
N THR A 102 28.56 -10.69 -20.38
CA THR A 102 29.07 -11.15 -19.09
C THR A 102 29.30 -12.66 -19.07
N LYS A 103 29.97 -13.17 -18.03
CA LYS A 103 30.30 -14.59 -17.89
C LYS A 103 29.05 -15.48 -17.80
N GLU A 104 28.03 -15.02 -17.08
CA GLU A 104 26.74 -15.71 -16.92
C GLU A 104 25.90 -15.66 -18.21
N GLU A 105 26.01 -14.57 -18.98
CA GLU A 105 25.32 -14.46 -20.28
C GLU A 105 25.91 -15.40 -21.34
N ARG A 106 27.23 -15.62 -21.29
CA ARG A 106 27.94 -16.53 -22.19
C ARG A 106 27.57 -18.00 -21.96
N SER A 107 27.25 -18.41 -20.72
CA SER A 107 26.83 -19.79 -20.45
C SER A 107 25.43 -20.10 -21.00
N LEU A 108 24.58 -19.08 -21.19
CA LEU A 108 23.27 -19.22 -21.83
C LEU A 108 23.35 -19.32 -23.37
N LEU A 109 24.46 -18.87 -23.97
CA LEU A 109 24.73 -18.98 -25.40
C LEU A 109 25.16 -20.38 -25.85
N ASP A 110 25.65 -21.20 -24.93
CA ASP A 110 26.03 -22.61 -25.12
C ASP A 110 24.80 -23.52 -25.40
N GLY A 111 23.83 -22.98 -26.14
CA GLY A 111 22.51 -23.50 -26.44
C GLY A 111 22.28 -23.74 -27.93
N SER A 112 21.03 -23.61 -28.37
CA SER A 112 20.62 -23.93 -29.75
C SER A 112 21.24 -23.08 -30.88
N PRO A 113 21.54 -21.77 -30.74
CA PRO A 113 22.05 -20.96 -31.86
C PRO A 113 23.46 -21.38 -32.30
N ILE A 114 24.34 -21.63 -31.33
CA ILE A 114 25.72 -22.09 -31.56
C ILE A 114 25.70 -23.49 -32.16
N ARG A 115 24.95 -24.43 -31.56
CA ARG A 115 24.81 -25.80 -32.10
C ARG A 115 24.15 -25.89 -33.47
N LYS A 116 23.27 -24.94 -33.84
CA LYS A 116 22.69 -24.84 -35.19
C LYS A 116 23.74 -24.34 -36.17
N LEU A 117 24.49 -23.31 -35.80
CA LEU A 117 25.57 -22.77 -36.62
C LEU A 117 26.69 -23.81 -36.85
N GLU A 118 27.10 -24.53 -35.81
CA GLU A 118 28.07 -25.62 -35.91
C GLU A 118 27.64 -26.70 -36.91
N ARG A 119 26.38 -27.15 -36.84
CA ARG A 119 25.85 -28.16 -37.77
C ARG A 119 25.83 -27.67 -39.22
N GLU A 120 25.46 -26.42 -39.46
CA GLU A 120 25.48 -25.86 -40.81
C GLU A 120 26.90 -25.72 -41.34
N LEU A 121 27.85 -25.27 -40.52
CA LEU A 121 29.26 -25.15 -40.92
C LEU A 121 29.89 -26.52 -41.21
N MET A 122 29.60 -27.54 -40.38
CA MET A 122 30.02 -28.91 -40.64
C MET A 122 29.47 -29.42 -41.98
N GLY A 123 28.17 -29.22 -42.26
CA GLY A 123 27.58 -29.61 -43.53
C GLY A 123 28.13 -28.84 -44.74
N ILE A 124 28.63 -27.61 -44.56
CA ILE A 124 29.34 -26.86 -45.60
C ILE A 124 30.74 -27.43 -45.81
N ILE A 125 31.48 -27.75 -44.74
CA ILE A 125 32.82 -28.36 -44.80
C ILE A 125 32.76 -29.72 -45.50
N GLU A 126 31.82 -30.58 -45.15
CA GLU A 126 31.63 -31.89 -45.78
C GLU A 126 31.34 -31.76 -47.27
N ALA A 127 30.45 -30.84 -47.66
CA ALA A 127 30.17 -30.57 -49.06
C ALA A 127 31.40 -30.04 -49.83
N LEU A 128 32.20 -29.16 -49.21
CA LEU A 128 33.44 -28.66 -49.79
C LEU A 128 34.50 -29.76 -49.94
N GLN A 129 34.58 -30.70 -49.01
CA GLN A 129 35.49 -31.85 -49.07
C GLN A 129 35.05 -32.86 -50.14
N GLN A 130 33.75 -33.10 -50.32
CA GLN A 130 33.24 -33.94 -51.40
C GLN A 130 33.53 -33.31 -52.78
N LEU A 131 33.35 -31.99 -52.90
CA LEU A 131 33.78 -31.22 -54.06
C LEU A 131 35.30 -31.23 -54.25
N SER A 132 36.08 -31.51 -53.19
CA SER A 132 37.55 -31.56 -53.30
C SER A 132 38.07 -32.91 -53.82
N GLN A 133 37.40 -34.00 -53.49
CA GLN A 133 37.80 -35.38 -53.85
C GLN A 133 37.30 -35.86 -55.22
N SER A 134 36.39 -35.13 -55.84
CA SER A 134 35.88 -35.42 -57.19
C SER A 134 36.96 -35.14 -58.25
N GLU A 135 37.70 -36.18 -58.68
CA GLU A 135 38.63 -36.13 -59.84
C GLU A 135 37.90 -35.97 -61.20
N LYS A 136 36.57 -35.92 -61.22
CA LYS A 136 35.74 -35.77 -62.42
C LYS A 136 34.85 -34.53 -62.34
N PHE A 137 35.42 -33.34 -62.52
CA PHE A 137 34.58 -32.17 -62.79
C PHE A 137 34.23 -32.09 -64.28
N GLN A 138 33.00 -32.50 -64.60
CA GLN A 138 32.21 -32.02 -65.75
C GLN A 138 31.82 -30.52 -65.54
N PRO A 139 31.20 -29.83 -66.53
CA PRO A 139 31.51 -28.45 -66.93
C PRO A 139 31.53 -27.41 -65.80
N TRP A 140 32.32 -26.35 -66.03
CA TRP A 140 32.57 -25.21 -65.13
C TRP A 140 31.31 -24.60 -64.48
N SER A 141 30.14 -24.78 -65.10
CA SER A 141 28.82 -24.39 -64.59
C SER A 141 28.43 -25.08 -63.28
N ASP A 142 28.76 -26.35 -63.10
CA ASP A 142 28.27 -27.16 -61.98
C ASP A 142 28.99 -26.80 -60.67
N LEU A 143 30.29 -26.51 -60.78
CA LEU A 143 31.11 -26.01 -59.67
C LEU A 143 30.71 -24.58 -59.26
N GLN A 144 30.35 -23.75 -60.24
CA GLN A 144 29.82 -22.41 -59.98
C GLN A 144 28.48 -22.45 -59.22
N GLN A 145 27.58 -23.36 -59.61
CA GLN A 145 26.28 -23.53 -58.96
C GLN A 145 26.40 -24.13 -57.55
N ALA A 146 27.29 -25.10 -57.34
CA ALA A 146 27.54 -25.69 -56.03
C ALA A 146 28.13 -24.67 -55.03
N THR A 147 29.11 -23.87 -55.46
CA THR A 147 29.72 -22.81 -54.62
C THR A 147 28.74 -21.69 -54.31
N GLU A 148 27.87 -21.31 -55.26
CA GLU A 148 26.79 -20.35 -55.02
C GLU A 148 25.77 -20.88 -53.99
N THR A 149 25.44 -22.17 -54.06
CA THR A 149 24.54 -22.83 -53.10
C THR A 149 25.12 -22.84 -51.69
N LEU A 150 26.41 -23.15 -51.54
CA LEU A 150 27.11 -23.11 -50.26
C LEU A 150 27.22 -21.69 -49.70
N THR A 151 27.46 -20.70 -50.56
CA THR A 151 27.49 -19.29 -50.15
C THR A 151 26.13 -18.84 -49.61
N LYS A 152 25.02 -19.23 -50.27
CA LYS A 152 23.65 -18.95 -49.78
C LYS A 152 23.35 -19.62 -48.44
N ARG A 153 23.82 -20.86 -48.23
CA ARG A 153 23.69 -21.57 -46.94
C ARG A 153 24.45 -20.85 -45.83
N LEU A 154 25.66 -20.37 -46.11
CA LEU A 154 26.47 -19.60 -45.16
C LEU A 154 25.82 -18.25 -44.84
N ASP A 155 25.31 -17.53 -45.84
CA ASP A 155 24.58 -16.28 -45.66
C ASP A 155 23.34 -16.49 -44.77
N TRP A 156 22.58 -17.57 -45.00
CA TRP A 156 21.45 -17.93 -44.15
C TRP A 156 21.87 -18.23 -42.70
N ALA A 157 22.97 -18.96 -42.51
CA ALA A 157 23.50 -19.28 -41.19
C ALA A 157 23.94 -18.02 -40.42
N ILE A 158 24.61 -17.09 -41.12
CA ILE A 158 24.99 -15.77 -40.58
C ILE A 158 23.74 -15.00 -40.15
N GLN A 159 22.75 -14.88 -41.03
CA GLN A 159 21.53 -14.10 -40.76
C GLN A 159 20.74 -14.71 -39.58
N ASN A 160 20.62 -16.03 -39.53
CA ASN A 160 19.94 -16.72 -38.44
C ASN A 160 20.67 -16.53 -37.10
N PHE A 161 22.00 -16.57 -37.09
CA PHE A 161 22.79 -16.28 -35.88
C PHE A 161 22.56 -14.85 -35.39
N GLN A 162 22.64 -13.86 -36.30
CA GLN A 162 22.39 -12.45 -35.98
C GLN A 162 21.01 -12.21 -35.39
N VAL A 163 19.95 -12.73 -36.03
CA VAL A 163 18.56 -12.58 -35.55
C VAL A 163 18.41 -13.20 -34.15
N ASN A 164 19.01 -14.37 -33.89
CA ASN A 164 18.96 -14.96 -32.56
C ASN A 164 19.69 -14.10 -31.52
N MET A 165 20.86 -13.53 -31.85
CA MET A 165 21.60 -12.63 -30.96
C MET A 165 20.83 -11.35 -30.65
N ASP A 166 20.17 -10.76 -31.65
CA ASP A 166 19.34 -9.57 -31.49
C ASP A 166 18.11 -9.85 -30.60
N VAL A 167 17.43 -10.98 -30.82
CA VAL A 167 16.31 -11.42 -29.97
C VAL A 167 16.76 -11.61 -28.53
N GLN A 168 17.90 -12.27 -28.30
CA GLN A 168 18.46 -12.44 -26.95
C GLN A 168 18.87 -11.12 -26.32
N SER A 169 19.43 -10.18 -27.09
CA SER A 169 19.73 -8.82 -26.64
C SER A 169 18.47 -8.08 -26.18
N HIS A 170 17.39 -8.16 -26.96
CA HIS A 170 16.11 -7.54 -26.60
C HIS A 170 15.47 -8.16 -25.36
N ILE A 171 15.50 -9.49 -25.23
CA ILE A 171 14.99 -10.18 -24.03
C ILE A 171 15.76 -9.72 -22.78
N ARG A 172 17.09 -9.62 -22.86
CA ARG A 172 17.94 -9.13 -21.75
C ARG A 172 17.62 -7.69 -21.37
N SER A 173 17.54 -6.80 -22.34
CA SER A 173 17.21 -5.39 -22.11
C SER A 173 15.85 -5.24 -21.42
N ARG A 174 14.85 -6.06 -21.79
CA ARG A 174 13.55 -6.09 -21.13
C ARG A 174 13.62 -6.58 -19.68
N ARG A 175 14.34 -7.67 -19.42
CA ARG A 175 14.48 -8.21 -18.05
C ARG A 175 15.13 -7.20 -17.11
N ASN A 176 16.25 -6.60 -17.53
CA ASN A 176 16.93 -5.57 -16.74
C ASN A 176 16.02 -4.35 -16.50
N HIS A 177 15.21 -3.98 -17.50
CA HIS A 177 14.23 -2.90 -17.35
C HIS A 177 13.16 -3.25 -16.30
N GLU A 178 12.62 -4.47 -16.31
CA GLU A 178 11.62 -4.91 -15.33
C GLU A 178 12.18 -4.93 -13.89
N GLU A 179 13.42 -5.40 -13.71
CA GLU A 179 14.12 -5.38 -12.41
C GLU A 179 14.37 -3.94 -11.92
N LEU A 180 14.79 -3.05 -12.82
CA LEU A 180 14.99 -1.63 -12.51
C LEU A 180 13.66 -0.96 -12.14
N GLN A 181 12.59 -1.20 -12.89
CA GLN A 181 11.25 -0.67 -12.62
C GLN A 181 10.74 -1.12 -11.25
N THR A 182 10.97 -2.39 -10.90
CA THR A 182 10.61 -2.93 -9.58
C THR A 182 11.40 -2.24 -8.47
N SER A 183 12.69 -2.00 -8.68
CA SER A 183 13.55 -1.31 -7.71
C SER A 183 13.16 0.16 -7.53
N VAL A 184 12.87 0.87 -8.62
CA VAL A 184 12.39 2.26 -8.58
C VAL A 184 11.08 2.34 -7.81
N LYS A 185 10.12 1.45 -8.08
CA LYS A 185 8.84 1.41 -7.36
C LYS A 185 9.02 1.16 -5.87
N LYS A 186 9.99 0.34 -5.47
CA LYS A 186 10.33 0.12 -4.06
C LYS A 186 10.85 1.40 -3.42
N ILE A 187 11.79 2.09 -4.09
CA ILE A 187 12.34 3.37 -3.61
C ILE A 187 11.24 4.44 -3.48
N GLU A 188 10.32 4.52 -4.44
CA GLU A 188 9.19 5.45 -4.39
C GLU A 188 8.28 5.18 -3.18
N ASN A 189 7.99 3.91 -2.88
CA ASN A 189 7.22 3.53 -1.70
C ASN A 189 7.96 3.87 -0.40
N ASP A 190 9.25 3.58 -0.31
CA ASP A 190 10.10 3.87 0.85
C ASP A 190 10.17 5.38 1.09
N LEU A 191 10.35 6.18 0.03
CA LEU A 191 10.35 7.65 0.11
C LEU A 191 9.00 8.18 0.59
N THR A 192 7.89 7.65 0.07
CA THR A 192 6.54 8.03 0.51
C THR A 192 6.32 7.74 1.99
N MET A 193 6.80 6.58 2.47
CA MET A 193 6.72 6.22 3.89
C MET A 193 7.54 7.17 4.76
N LEU A 194 8.79 7.46 4.37
CA LEU A 194 9.66 8.38 5.11
C LEU A 194 9.09 9.81 5.17
N THR A 195 8.54 10.31 4.06
CA THR A 195 7.87 11.62 4.04
C THR A 195 6.68 11.64 4.99
N ARG A 196 5.85 10.59 5.01
CA ARG A 196 4.72 10.48 5.94
C ARG A 196 5.17 10.45 7.40
N MET A 197 6.23 9.71 7.71
CA MET A 197 6.80 9.64 9.06
C MET A 197 7.32 11.01 9.51
N ALA A 198 8.13 11.67 8.69
CA ALA A 198 8.68 13.00 8.98
C ALA A 198 7.57 14.04 9.21
N GLN A 199 6.54 14.02 8.35
CA GLN A 199 5.38 14.90 8.51
C GLN A 199 4.61 14.60 9.80
N THR A 200 4.38 13.33 10.13
CA THR A 200 3.67 12.92 11.34
C THR A 200 4.41 13.36 12.61
N THR A 201 5.74 13.22 12.64
CA THR A 201 6.58 13.68 13.76
C THR A 201 6.47 15.20 13.93
N ARG A 202 6.63 15.94 12.84
CA ARG A 202 6.52 17.41 12.85
C ARG A 202 5.15 17.89 13.30
N LEU A 203 4.07 17.27 12.82
CA LEU A 203 2.72 17.60 13.26
C LEU A 203 2.51 17.33 14.75
N ARG A 204 3.12 16.27 15.30
CA ARG A 204 3.05 15.97 16.74
C ARG A 204 3.72 17.06 17.57
N GLU A 205 4.90 17.51 17.15
CA GLU A 205 5.67 18.56 17.85
C GLU A 205 4.91 19.89 17.89
N ILE A 206 4.24 20.25 16.80
CA ILE A 206 3.52 21.53 16.68
C ILE A 206 2.15 21.47 17.37
N LEU A 207 1.37 20.42 17.11
CA LEU A 207 0.01 20.30 17.64
C LEU A 207 -0.02 19.96 19.12
N GLN A 208 1.03 19.30 19.63
CA GLN A 208 1.11 18.84 21.03
C GLN A 208 -0.20 18.17 21.49
N PRO A 209 -0.62 17.09 20.79
CA PRO A 209 -1.89 16.43 21.07
C PRO A 209 -1.88 15.81 22.47
N ALA A 210 -2.98 15.92 23.20
CA ALA A 210 -3.15 15.30 24.50
C ALA A 210 -3.18 13.77 24.40
N ASP A 211 -2.80 13.09 25.48
CA ASP A 211 -2.94 11.63 25.60
C ASP A 211 -4.40 11.21 25.90
N ALA A 212 -5.32 11.58 25.01
CA ALA A 212 -6.78 11.45 25.18
C ALA A 212 -7.44 10.47 24.19
N ARG A 213 -6.66 9.76 23.36
CA ARG A 213 -7.18 8.84 22.34
C ARG A 213 -7.79 7.58 22.97
N PHE A 214 -8.69 6.91 22.25
CA PHE A 214 -9.37 5.70 22.72
C PHE A 214 -8.41 4.55 23.12
N ASP A 215 -7.21 4.47 22.55
CA ASP A 215 -6.17 3.46 22.83
C ASP A 215 -4.96 4.05 23.60
N SER A 216 -5.13 5.23 24.22
CA SER A 216 -4.13 5.84 25.08
C SER A 216 -3.69 4.89 26.20
N PHE A 217 -2.38 4.87 26.49
CA PHE A 217 -1.81 4.09 27.58
C PHE A 217 -2.45 4.43 28.93
N CYS A 218 -2.72 5.72 29.17
CA CYS A 218 -3.34 6.22 30.41
C CYS A 218 -4.74 5.66 30.63
N ARG A 219 -5.39 5.13 29.58
CA ARG A 219 -6.72 4.53 29.64
C ARG A 219 -6.69 3.00 29.73
N ARG A 220 -5.54 2.32 29.74
CA ARG A 220 -5.47 0.84 29.76
C ARG A 220 -6.32 0.20 30.87
N ARG A 221 -6.42 0.85 32.03
CA ARG A 221 -7.18 0.33 33.19
C ARG A 221 -8.68 0.60 33.13
N THR A 222 -9.11 1.60 32.38
CA THR A 222 -10.51 2.07 32.35
C THR A 222 -11.19 1.84 30.99
N ALA A 223 -10.41 1.60 29.94
CA ALA A 223 -10.92 1.28 28.61
C ALA A 223 -11.52 -0.13 28.61
N SER A 224 -12.83 -0.18 28.39
CA SER A 224 -13.59 -1.42 28.18
C SER A 224 -14.49 -1.24 26.97
N ARG A 225 -14.64 -2.31 26.17
CA ARG A 225 -15.68 -2.39 25.14
C ARG A 225 -16.97 -2.93 25.75
N CYS A 226 -18.09 -2.69 25.09
CA CYS A 226 -19.38 -3.25 25.47
C CYS A 226 -19.27 -4.77 25.46
N LEU A 227 -19.80 -5.40 26.50
CA LEU A 227 -19.90 -6.85 26.55
C LEU A 227 -20.78 -7.33 25.39
N GLU A 228 -20.43 -8.47 24.80
CA GLU A 228 -21.23 -9.06 23.74
C GLU A 228 -22.70 -9.20 24.17
N ARG A 229 -23.62 -8.85 23.27
CA ARG A 229 -25.08 -8.82 23.49
C ARG A 229 -25.60 -7.74 24.46
N THR A 230 -24.76 -6.87 25.00
CA THR A 230 -25.22 -5.64 25.68
C THR A 230 -25.34 -4.48 24.68
N ARG A 231 -26.27 -3.55 24.92
CA ARG A 231 -26.40 -2.30 24.12
C ARG A 231 -26.56 -2.48 22.60
N VAL A 232 -27.03 -3.63 22.15
CA VAL A 232 -27.04 -4.01 20.73
C VAL A 232 -27.82 -3.00 19.88
N ASP A 233 -29.04 -2.66 20.28
CA ASP A 233 -29.91 -1.77 19.49
C ASP A 233 -29.35 -0.34 19.39
N LEU A 234 -28.79 0.17 20.49
CA LEU A 234 -28.16 1.49 20.52
C LEU A 234 -26.89 1.52 19.66
N LEU A 235 -26.02 0.51 19.79
CA LEU A 235 -24.81 0.40 18.97
C LEU A 235 -25.17 0.29 17.48
N GLN A 236 -26.17 -0.50 17.14
CA GLN A 236 -26.65 -0.63 15.76
C GLN A 236 -27.23 0.69 15.24
N THR A 237 -27.98 1.42 16.05
CA THR A 237 -28.51 2.75 15.71
C THR A 237 -27.38 3.74 15.41
N LEU A 238 -26.37 3.81 16.29
CA LEU A 238 -25.22 4.69 16.10
C LEU A 238 -24.41 4.32 14.86
N VAL A 239 -24.19 3.02 14.63
CA VAL A 239 -23.50 2.51 13.43
C VAL A 239 -24.26 2.89 12.17
N ASN A 240 -25.57 2.64 12.12
CA ASN A 240 -26.42 3.00 10.99
C ASN A 240 -26.38 4.51 10.72
N TRP A 241 -26.41 5.32 11.77
CA TRP A 241 -26.27 6.77 11.68
C TRP A 241 -24.91 7.22 11.12
N ILE A 242 -23.80 6.60 11.56
CA ILE A 242 -22.45 6.90 11.04
C ILE A 242 -22.40 6.67 9.52
N PHE A 243 -22.94 5.55 9.06
CA PHE A 243 -22.88 5.17 7.64
C PHE A 243 -23.96 5.80 6.77
N ASN A 244 -24.97 6.43 7.36
CA ASN A 244 -26.07 7.02 6.62
C ASN A 244 -25.54 8.07 5.60
N PRO A 245 -25.77 7.88 4.29
CA PRO A 245 -25.27 8.78 3.27
C PRO A 245 -26.10 10.07 3.12
N ASP A 246 -27.27 10.13 3.76
CA ASP A 246 -28.17 11.28 3.67
C ASP A 246 -27.52 12.53 4.30
N PRO A 247 -27.29 13.60 3.49
CA PRO A 247 -26.67 14.83 3.98
C PRO A 247 -27.59 15.66 4.89
N THR A 248 -28.88 15.34 4.95
CA THR A 248 -29.84 16.00 5.86
C THR A 248 -29.76 15.47 7.29
N GLN A 249 -29.15 14.30 7.48
CA GLN A 249 -28.97 13.69 8.79
C GLN A 249 -28.11 14.57 9.70
N PRO A 250 -28.49 14.73 10.99
CA PRO A 250 -27.65 15.42 11.96
C PRO A 250 -26.21 14.89 11.93
N ARG A 251 -25.25 15.81 11.93
CA ARG A 251 -23.82 15.46 11.96
C ARG A 251 -23.32 15.19 13.37
N ILE A 252 -24.13 15.53 14.38
CA ILE A 252 -23.79 15.39 15.80
C ILE A 252 -24.86 14.55 16.47
N THR A 253 -24.42 13.57 17.24
CA THR A 253 -25.24 12.75 18.12
C THR A 253 -24.74 12.91 19.56
N TYR A 254 -25.66 13.22 20.45
CA TYR A 254 -25.43 13.43 21.88
C TYR A 254 -26.06 12.29 22.68
N LEU A 255 -25.22 11.53 23.38
CA LEU A 255 -25.61 10.42 24.24
C LEU A 255 -25.45 10.83 25.70
N HIS A 256 -26.55 10.84 26.46
CA HIS A 256 -26.50 11.15 27.88
C HIS A 256 -27.12 10.06 28.75
N GLY A 257 -26.76 10.08 30.02
CA GLY A 257 -27.23 9.11 31.02
C GLY A 257 -26.45 9.26 32.33
N LYS A 258 -26.99 8.70 33.41
CA LYS A 258 -26.40 8.78 34.76
C LYS A 258 -24.98 8.21 34.83
N GLN A 259 -24.26 8.50 35.91
CA GLN A 259 -22.96 7.86 36.16
C GLN A 259 -23.12 6.33 36.22
N GLY A 260 -22.15 5.59 35.69
CA GLY A 260 -22.22 4.13 35.64
C GLY A 260 -23.16 3.55 34.58
N SER A 261 -23.70 4.35 33.66
CA SER A 261 -24.58 3.85 32.58
C SER A 261 -23.86 3.26 31.36
N GLY A 262 -22.52 3.20 31.36
CA GLY A 262 -21.73 2.61 30.25
C GLY A 262 -21.48 3.52 29.03
N LYS A 263 -21.72 4.84 29.12
CA LYS A 263 -21.46 5.81 28.03
C LYS A 263 -20.06 5.70 27.44
N SER A 264 -19.02 5.73 28.28
CA SER A 264 -17.62 5.63 27.86
C SER A 264 -17.30 4.30 27.21
N THR A 265 -17.93 3.21 27.67
CA THR A 265 -17.83 1.88 27.08
C THR A 265 -18.45 1.83 25.68
N ILE A 266 -19.58 2.52 25.46
CA ILE A 266 -20.19 2.69 24.14
C ILE A 266 -19.28 3.51 23.22
N ALA A 267 -18.78 4.66 23.68
CA ALA A 267 -17.86 5.51 22.94
C ALA A 267 -16.58 4.75 22.54
N GLN A 268 -16.01 3.97 23.45
CA GLN A 268 -14.86 3.09 23.21
C GLN A 268 -15.17 2.08 22.11
N THR A 269 -16.31 1.39 22.22
CA THR A 269 -16.74 0.36 21.26
C THR A 269 -16.88 0.94 19.86
N ILE A 270 -17.51 2.11 19.73
CA ILE A 270 -17.67 2.78 18.44
C ILE A 270 -16.30 3.18 17.86
N ALA A 271 -15.42 3.79 18.65
CA ALA A 271 -14.09 4.19 18.17
C ALA A 271 -13.29 2.99 17.64
N GLU A 272 -13.27 1.89 18.40
CA GLU A 272 -12.58 0.67 18.00
C GLU A 272 -13.23 0.00 16.77
N ASN A 273 -14.56 0.03 16.66
CA ASN A 273 -15.27 -0.50 15.49
C ASN A 273 -14.95 0.31 14.23
N CYS A 274 -14.95 1.65 14.31
CA CYS A 274 -14.59 2.48 13.17
C CYS A 274 -13.19 2.14 12.64
N ILE A 275 -12.20 1.99 13.53
CA ILE A 275 -10.83 1.63 13.14
C ILE A 275 -10.76 0.21 12.58
N GLY A 276 -11.45 -0.75 13.19
CA GLY A 276 -11.55 -2.13 12.68
C GLY A 276 -12.15 -2.21 11.27
N HIS A 277 -13.04 -1.28 10.91
CA HIS A 277 -13.64 -1.16 9.58
C HIS A 277 -12.91 -0.18 8.64
N SER A 278 -11.68 0.24 8.97
CA SER A 278 -10.88 1.19 8.17
C SER A 278 -11.57 2.55 7.94
N ILE A 279 -12.39 2.99 8.89
CA ILE A 279 -13.03 4.29 8.88
C ILE A 279 -12.15 5.26 9.67
N PRO A 280 -11.78 6.41 9.10
CA PRO A 280 -11.05 7.44 9.83
C PRO A 280 -11.82 7.84 11.09
N CYS A 281 -11.21 7.60 12.25
CA CYS A 281 -11.79 7.91 13.54
C CYS A 281 -10.77 8.67 14.39
N ALA A 282 -11.19 9.82 14.89
CA ALA A 282 -10.47 10.57 15.91
C ALA A 282 -11.28 10.55 17.21
N SER A 283 -10.60 10.57 18.35
CA SER A 283 -11.26 10.46 19.65
C SER A 283 -10.58 11.33 20.71
N PHE A 284 -11.38 11.85 21.63
CA PHE A 284 -10.93 12.59 22.80
C PHE A 284 -11.77 12.18 24.00
N PHE A 285 -11.15 11.48 24.94
CA PHE A 285 -11.76 11.03 26.18
C PHE A 285 -11.35 11.97 27.30
N PHE A 286 -12.28 12.80 27.75
CA PHE A 286 -12.05 13.71 28.86
C PHE A 286 -11.72 12.95 30.15
N SER A 287 -11.02 13.61 31.07
CA SER A 287 -10.74 13.11 32.41
C SER A 287 -10.35 14.23 33.34
N ARG A 288 -11.06 14.36 34.46
CA ARG A 288 -10.71 15.33 35.52
C ARG A 288 -9.32 15.10 36.13
N ASP A 289 -8.87 13.84 36.14
CA ASP A 289 -7.60 13.41 36.73
C ASP A 289 -6.37 13.74 35.88
N HIS A 290 -6.56 14.17 34.63
CA HIS A 290 -5.47 14.41 33.69
C HIS A 290 -5.59 15.84 33.12
N PRO A 291 -4.65 16.75 33.42
CA PRO A 291 -4.74 18.16 33.02
C PRO A 291 -4.99 18.37 31.52
N GLU A 292 -4.26 17.65 30.66
CA GLU A 292 -4.42 17.77 29.20
C GLU A 292 -5.78 17.26 28.69
N ARG A 293 -6.46 16.41 29.46
CA ARG A 293 -7.74 15.77 29.08
C ARG A 293 -8.96 16.51 29.60
N ARG A 294 -8.81 17.46 30.52
CA ARG A 294 -9.92 18.31 31.00
C ARG A 294 -9.97 19.68 30.32
N GLU A 295 -8.90 20.09 29.64
CA GLU A 295 -8.84 21.39 28.99
C GLU A 295 -9.28 21.34 27.51
N ALA A 296 -10.26 22.18 27.15
CA ALA A 296 -10.80 22.26 25.79
C ALA A 296 -9.75 22.61 24.71
N VAL A 297 -8.67 23.29 25.10
CA VAL A 297 -7.62 23.77 24.21
C VAL A 297 -6.89 22.63 23.47
N TYR A 298 -6.88 21.42 24.03
CA TYR A 298 -6.25 20.25 23.41
C TYR A 298 -7.15 19.51 22.43
N VAL A 299 -8.47 19.74 22.45
CA VAL A 299 -9.44 18.93 21.71
C VAL A 299 -9.17 19.00 20.21
N PHE A 300 -9.20 20.19 19.61
CA PHE A 300 -9.05 20.31 18.15
C PHE A 300 -7.65 19.97 17.67
N ARG A 301 -6.61 20.24 18.47
CA ARG A 301 -5.23 19.84 18.16
C ARG A 301 -5.08 18.31 18.11
N SER A 302 -5.65 17.63 19.10
CA SER A 302 -5.63 16.17 19.21
C SER A 302 -6.43 15.49 18.11
N ILE A 303 -7.61 16.02 17.80
CA ILE A 303 -8.44 15.53 16.69
C ILE A 303 -7.74 15.76 15.35
N ALA A 304 -7.18 16.95 15.10
CA ALA A 304 -6.44 17.24 13.87
C ALA A 304 -5.26 16.29 13.69
N TYR A 305 -4.49 16.05 14.74
CA TYR A 305 -3.37 15.11 14.70
C TYR A 305 -3.82 13.70 14.32
N GLN A 306 -4.88 13.18 14.95
CA GLN A 306 -5.41 11.84 14.67
C GLN A 306 -5.99 11.72 13.24
N LEU A 307 -6.65 12.76 12.74
CA LEU A 307 -7.14 12.79 11.35
C LEU A 307 -5.97 12.83 10.34
N ALA A 308 -4.90 13.57 10.62
CA ALA A 308 -3.72 13.59 9.76
C ALA A 308 -3.00 12.24 9.71
N GLN A 309 -2.98 11.48 10.81
CA GLN A 309 -2.44 10.13 10.82
C GLN A 309 -3.23 9.17 9.93
N SER A 310 -4.55 9.33 9.86
CA SER A 310 -5.46 8.40 9.16
C SER A 310 -5.76 8.80 7.71
N ILE A 311 -5.70 10.10 7.38
CA ILE A 311 -6.14 10.64 6.09
C ILE A 311 -4.97 11.42 5.44
N PRO A 312 -4.26 10.86 4.44
CA PRO A 312 -3.11 11.51 3.82
C PRO A 312 -3.41 12.87 3.20
N GLY A 313 -4.54 13.02 2.50
CA GLY A 313 -4.94 14.28 1.90
C GLY A 313 -5.17 15.38 2.96
N PHE A 314 -5.78 15.04 4.09
CA PHE A 314 -5.98 15.97 5.21
C PHE A 314 -4.65 16.35 5.85
N SER A 315 -3.72 15.39 6.01
CA SER A 315 -2.37 15.67 6.53
C SER A 315 -1.64 16.73 5.71
N GLN A 316 -1.70 16.63 4.37
CA GLN A 316 -1.10 17.62 3.48
C GLN A 316 -1.68 19.02 3.69
N GLN A 317 -3.02 19.13 3.68
CA GLN A 317 -3.70 20.42 3.86
C GLN A 317 -3.48 21.02 5.26
N LEU A 318 -3.45 20.18 6.30
CA LEU A 318 -3.13 20.61 7.66
C LEU A 318 -1.69 21.11 7.76
N GLY A 319 -0.74 20.41 7.13
CA GLY A 319 0.66 20.83 7.07
C GLY A 319 0.82 22.21 6.41
N GLU A 320 0.06 22.48 5.36
CA GLU A 320 0.05 23.79 4.70
C GLU A 320 -0.57 24.88 5.58
N ALA A 321 -1.69 24.60 6.24
CA ALA A 321 -2.32 25.54 7.18
C ALA A 321 -1.36 25.96 8.30
N ILE A 322 -0.63 24.99 8.87
CA ILE A 322 0.39 25.22 9.90
C ILE A 322 1.62 25.96 9.34
N ARG A 323 1.99 25.72 8.08
CA ARG A 323 3.09 26.43 7.42
C ARG A 323 2.77 27.91 7.25
N VAL A 324 1.52 28.22 6.90
CA VAL A 324 1.03 29.59 6.71
C VAL A 324 0.87 30.31 8.05
N ASP A 325 0.39 29.63 9.07
CA ASP A 325 0.18 30.18 10.41
C ASP A 325 0.74 29.23 11.50
N PRO A 326 2.02 29.37 11.86
CA PRO A 326 2.65 28.49 12.85
C PRO A 326 2.07 28.61 14.27
N GLU A 327 1.46 29.74 14.60
CA GLU A 327 0.89 30.04 15.93
C GLU A 327 -0.60 29.68 16.03
N ILE A 328 -1.18 29.11 14.98
CA ILE A 328 -2.55 28.60 14.92
C ILE A 328 -2.94 27.74 16.12
N CYS A 329 -2.00 26.95 16.65
CA CYS A 329 -2.23 26.08 17.79
C CYS A 329 -2.51 26.90 19.06
N ARG A 330 -1.93 28.09 19.21
CA ARG A 330 -2.17 29.00 20.35
C ARG A 330 -3.38 29.90 20.17
N SER A 331 -4.05 29.83 19.01
CA SER A 331 -5.26 30.60 18.75
C SER A 331 -6.45 30.08 19.56
N ASP A 332 -7.53 30.86 19.60
CA ASP A 332 -8.76 30.50 20.28
C ASP A 332 -9.46 29.29 19.62
N LEU A 333 -10.35 28.62 20.36
CA LEU A 333 -11.06 27.40 19.91
C LEU A 333 -11.79 27.56 18.56
N ARG A 334 -12.33 28.74 18.24
CA ARG A 334 -13.01 28.98 16.95
C ARG A 334 -12.02 28.96 15.80
N THR A 335 -10.88 29.60 15.99
CA THR A 335 -9.79 29.62 15.01
C THR A 335 -9.22 28.22 14.83
N GLN A 336 -8.97 27.50 15.93
CA GLN A 336 -8.48 26.13 15.88
C GLN A 336 -9.42 25.20 15.11
N VAL A 337 -10.71 25.13 15.44
CA VAL A 337 -11.63 24.24 14.72
C VAL A 337 -11.72 24.61 13.23
N THR A 338 -11.71 25.90 12.92
CA THR A 338 -11.84 26.36 11.53
C THR A 338 -10.60 26.01 10.73
N LYS A 339 -9.43 26.42 11.19
CA LYS A 339 -8.18 26.30 10.42
C LYS A 339 -7.49 24.93 10.56
N LEU A 340 -7.69 24.20 11.67
CA LEU A 340 -7.08 22.87 11.86
C LEU A 340 -7.98 21.73 11.40
N ILE A 341 -9.31 21.91 11.33
CA ILE A 341 -10.25 20.85 10.97
C ILE A 341 -11.03 21.19 9.70
N VAL A 342 -11.78 22.29 9.69
CA VAL A 342 -12.73 22.60 8.60
C VAL A 342 -12.03 22.89 7.29
N GLU A 343 -11.14 23.88 7.28
CA GLU A 343 -10.46 24.31 6.06
C GLU A 343 -9.63 23.17 5.45
N PRO A 344 -8.84 22.39 6.21
CA PRO A 344 -8.13 21.25 5.65
C PRO A 344 -9.05 20.14 5.12
N LEU A 345 -10.17 19.85 5.80
CA LEU A 345 -11.17 18.89 5.30
C LEU A 345 -11.80 19.36 3.98
N CYS A 346 -12.19 20.64 3.90
CA CYS A 346 -12.77 21.22 2.69
C CYS A 346 -11.76 21.25 1.52
N ALA A 347 -10.51 21.64 1.79
CA ALA A 347 -9.47 21.74 0.78
C ALA A 347 -9.09 20.37 0.20
N MET A 348 -9.05 19.32 1.05
CA MET A 348 -8.75 17.96 0.59
C MET A 348 -9.81 17.45 -0.41
N MET A 349 -11.09 17.79 -0.20
CA MET A 349 -12.18 17.32 -1.07
C MET A 349 -12.11 17.88 -2.50
N ALA A 350 -11.40 18.99 -2.71
CA ALA A 350 -11.15 19.52 -4.05
C ALA A 350 -10.18 18.63 -4.86
N ALA A 351 -9.40 17.76 -4.18
CA ALA A 351 -8.37 16.93 -4.78
C ALA A 351 -8.76 15.44 -4.88
N ASP A 352 -9.43 14.88 -3.87
CA ASP A 352 -9.93 13.50 -3.85
C ASP A 352 -11.11 13.38 -2.86
N ILE A 353 -12.18 12.69 -3.23
CA ILE A 353 -13.37 12.50 -2.37
C ILE A 353 -13.17 11.23 -1.54
N PRO A 354 -13.05 11.30 -0.20
CA PRO A 354 -13.15 10.10 0.63
C PRO A 354 -14.54 9.50 0.44
N SER A 355 -14.61 8.27 -0.07
CA SER A 355 -15.88 7.54 -0.17
C SER A 355 -16.44 7.18 1.20
N SER A 356 -15.62 7.20 2.27
CA SER A 356 -15.96 6.80 3.63
C SER A 356 -16.37 7.98 4.53
N ALA A 357 -17.18 7.69 5.55
CA ALA A 357 -17.44 8.63 6.64
C ALA A 357 -16.16 8.94 7.45
N ILE A 358 -16.15 10.06 8.15
CA ILE A 358 -15.14 10.43 9.15
C ILE A 358 -15.85 10.54 10.49
N THR A 359 -15.34 9.86 11.51
CA THR A 359 -15.94 9.84 12.85
C THR A 359 -15.09 10.61 13.86
N ILE A 360 -15.72 11.41 14.70
CA ILE A 360 -15.11 12.05 15.88
C ILE A 360 -15.88 11.57 17.11
N VAL A 361 -15.17 11.09 18.12
CA VAL A 361 -15.76 10.67 19.40
C VAL A 361 -15.25 11.58 20.51
N LEU A 362 -16.15 12.26 21.21
CA LEU A 362 -15.87 13.09 22.38
C LEU A 362 -16.57 12.46 23.59
N ASP A 363 -15.81 11.86 24.48
CA ASP A 363 -16.36 11.13 25.63
C ASP A 363 -16.17 11.89 26.93
N GLY A 364 -17.24 12.05 27.72
CA GLY A 364 -17.19 12.68 29.04
C GLY A 364 -17.16 14.21 28.99
N LEU A 365 -17.98 14.85 28.15
CA LEU A 365 -17.95 16.30 27.97
C LEU A 365 -18.12 17.11 29.29
N ASP A 366 -18.84 16.55 30.27
CA ASP A 366 -19.02 17.10 31.63
C ASP A 366 -17.74 17.12 32.48
N GLU A 367 -16.67 16.48 32.01
CA GLU A 367 -15.35 16.50 32.62
C GLU A 367 -14.43 17.56 32.00
N CYS A 368 -14.94 18.33 31.03
CA CYS A 368 -14.25 19.51 30.50
C CYS A 368 -14.36 20.67 31.49
N GLU A 369 -13.22 21.21 31.91
CA GLU A 369 -13.13 22.46 32.66
C GLU A 369 -13.47 23.65 31.75
N PRO A 370 -13.97 24.78 32.32
CA PRO A 370 -14.20 25.03 33.75
C PRO A 370 -15.49 24.41 34.31
N GLU A 371 -15.64 24.42 35.64
CA GLU A 371 -16.75 23.77 36.37
C GLU A 371 -18.15 24.25 35.96
N ASP A 372 -18.27 25.46 35.40
CA ASP A 372 -19.52 26.03 34.86
C ASP A 372 -19.90 25.51 33.46
N HIS A 373 -19.15 24.51 32.96
CA HIS A 373 -19.33 23.88 31.65
C HIS A 373 -19.29 24.84 30.46
N SER A 374 -18.76 26.06 30.62
CA SER A 374 -18.76 27.09 29.58
C SER A 374 -17.95 26.65 28.35
N ASP A 375 -16.80 26.01 28.54
CA ASP A 375 -15.96 25.50 27.46
C ASP A 375 -16.55 24.24 26.80
N ALA A 376 -17.14 23.33 27.58
CA ALA A 376 -17.92 22.19 27.04
C ALA A 376 -19.02 22.68 26.09
N ILE A 377 -19.81 23.65 26.53
CA ILE A 377 -20.88 24.29 25.75
C ILE A 377 -20.30 25.00 24.52
N ARG A 378 -19.16 25.67 24.66
CA ARG A 378 -18.47 26.36 23.55
C ARG A 378 -17.99 25.37 22.50
N LEU A 379 -17.39 24.24 22.89
CA LEU A 379 -16.93 23.18 22.00
C LEU A 379 -18.09 22.64 21.15
N VAL A 380 -19.20 22.27 21.78
CA VAL A 380 -20.39 21.73 21.11
C VAL A 380 -20.96 22.75 20.12
N ARG A 381 -21.08 24.01 20.55
CA ARG A 381 -21.55 25.09 19.69
C ARG A 381 -20.66 25.25 18.46
N LEU A 382 -19.34 25.28 18.66
CA LEU A 382 -18.37 25.40 17.57
C LEU A 382 -18.43 24.20 16.62
N LEU A 383 -18.54 22.98 17.14
CA LEU A 383 -18.69 21.77 16.33
C LEU A 383 -19.97 21.82 15.48
N SER A 384 -21.08 22.28 16.04
CA SER A 384 -22.35 22.42 15.30
C SER A 384 -22.30 23.51 14.24
N GLU A 385 -21.69 24.67 14.55
CA GLU A 385 -21.46 25.74 13.58
C GLU A 385 -20.56 25.27 12.43
N THR A 386 -19.48 24.57 12.78
CA THR A 386 -18.51 23.98 11.86
C THR A 386 -19.16 22.93 10.96
N ALA A 387 -19.95 22.03 11.53
CA ALA A 387 -20.62 20.96 10.80
C ALA A 387 -21.51 21.49 9.66
N ARG A 388 -22.05 22.71 9.79
CA ARG A 388 -22.82 23.39 8.73
C ARG A 388 -21.99 23.96 7.59
N LYS A 389 -20.73 24.29 7.84
CA LYS A 389 -19.81 24.83 6.82
C LYS A 389 -19.21 23.74 5.94
N LEU A 390 -19.30 22.48 6.37
CA LEU A 390 -18.77 21.36 5.63
C LEU A 390 -19.63 21.03 4.41
N PRO A 391 -19.01 20.66 3.27
CA PRO A 391 -19.73 20.25 2.07
C PRO A 391 -20.73 19.11 2.36
N PRO A 392 -21.92 19.09 1.71
CA PRO A 392 -22.93 18.06 1.93
C PRO A 392 -22.42 16.63 1.68
N ASN A 393 -21.50 16.47 0.73
CA ASN A 393 -20.85 15.20 0.39
C ASN A 393 -19.78 14.76 1.39
N LEU A 394 -19.32 15.63 2.29
CA LEU A 394 -18.42 15.21 3.38
C LEU A 394 -19.24 14.60 4.50
N ARG A 395 -18.98 13.34 4.85
CA ARG A 395 -19.71 12.65 5.92
C ARG A 395 -18.93 12.69 7.24
N LEU A 396 -18.85 13.86 7.86
CA LEU A 396 -18.36 14.00 9.23
C LEU A 396 -19.47 13.69 10.24
N ARG A 397 -19.20 12.76 11.15
CA ARG A 397 -20.10 12.29 12.21
C ARG A 397 -19.42 12.46 13.57
N VAL A 398 -20.04 13.21 14.47
CA VAL A 398 -19.52 13.52 15.80
C VAL A 398 -20.40 12.89 16.87
N ILE A 399 -19.84 12.03 17.70
CA ILE A 399 -20.52 11.43 18.85
C ILE A 399 -20.00 12.13 20.10
N ILE A 400 -20.92 12.60 20.92
CA ILE A 400 -20.63 13.29 22.17
C ILE A 400 -21.32 12.53 23.29
N THR A 401 -20.59 12.17 24.35
CA THR A 401 -21.19 11.62 25.56
C THR A 401 -21.07 12.60 26.72
N SER A 402 -22.05 12.61 27.61
CA SER A 402 -21.97 13.36 28.86
C SER A 402 -22.95 12.86 29.93
N ARG A 403 -22.71 13.22 31.19
CA ARG A 403 -23.72 13.19 32.25
C ARG A 403 -24.87 14.15 31.93
N PRO A 404 -26.06 13.94 32.54
CA PRO A 404 -27.23 14.78 32.31
C PRO A 404 -27.15 16.14 33.04
N GLU A 405 -26.00 16.83 32.98
CA GLU A 405 -25.84 18.16 33.59
C GLU A 405 -26.78 19.18 32.93
N GLU A 406 -27.50 19.96 33.74
CA GLU A 406 -28.63 20.77 33.29
C GLU A 406 -28.25 21.76 32.18
N GLU A 407 -27.10 22.43 32.34
CA GLU A 407 -26.62 23.45 31.40
C GLU A 407 -26.25 22.85 30.04
N ILE A 408 -25.60 21.68 30.05
CA ILE A 408 -25.23 20.93 28.84
C ILE A 408 -26.50 20.43 28.15
N GLN A 409 -27.43 19.81 28.88
CA GLN A 409 -28.69 19.31 28.32
C GLN A 409 -29.53 20.43 27.71
N MET A 410 -29.71 21.53 28.44
CA MET A 410 -30.47 22.69 27.97
C MET A 410 -29.87 23.22 26.67
N ARG A 411 -28.54 23.28 26.57
CA ARG A 411 -27.86 23.70 25.35
C ARG A 411 -28.11 22.72 24.19
N MET A 412 -27.96 21.42 24.41
CA MET A 412 -28.18 20.39 23.39
C MET A 412 -29.61 20.43 22.85
N ARG A 413 -30.62 20.55 23.73
CA ARG A 413 -32.03 20.67 23.33
C ARG A 413 -32.28 21.90 22.45
N ARG A 414 -31.68 23.05 22.78
CA ARG A 414 -31.76 24.27 21.96
C ARG A 414 -31.10 24.14 20.58
N MET A 415 -30.25 23.13 20.39
CA MET A 415 -29.55 22.87 19.13
C MET A 415 -30.28 21.83 18.25
N MET A 416 -31.37 21.23 18.73
CA MET A 416 -32.24 20.39 17.89
C MET A 416 -32.85 21.18 16.71
N PRO A 417 -33.08 20.54 15.54
CA PRO A 417 -32.78 19.14 15.22
C PRO A 417 -31.33 18.90 14.75
N ARG A 418 -30.41 19.88 14.91
CA ARG A 418 -29.02 19.76 14.41
C ARG A 418 -28.16 18.78 15.19
N VAL A 419 -28.61 18.45 16.40
CA VAL A 419 -28.04 17.44 17.29
C VAL A 419 -29.13 16.41 17.53
N GLU A 420 -28.84 15.15 17.25
CA GLU A 420 -29.68 14.02 17.64
C GLU A 420 -29.39 13.66 19.09
N ILE A 421 -30.41 13.45 19.92
CA ILE A 421 -30.25 13.23 21.37
C ILE A 421 -30.76 11.84 21.71
N HIS A 422 -29.92 11.04 22.39
CA HIS A 422 -30.29 9.76 22.96
C HIS A 422 -30.08 9.77 24.48
N ASN A 423 -31.11 9.35 25.21
CA ASN A 423 -31.03 9.06 26.63
C ASN A 423 -30.78 7.57 26.83
N ILE A 424 -29.84 7.23 27.71
CA ILE A 424 -29.67 5.86 28.18
C ILE A 424 -30.68 5.62 29.30
N GLU A 425 -31.73 4.84 29.00
CA GLU A 425 -32.82 4.52 29.92
C GLU A 425 -32.40 3.51 30.99
N ASP A 426 -32.98 3.63 32.18
CA ASP A 426 -32.59 2.86 33.37
C ASP A 426 -32.94 1.36 33.29
N ASP A 427 -34.07 1.03 32.68
CA ASP A 427 -34.54 -0.33 32.44
C ASP A 427 -33.60 -1.12 31.52
N ILE A 428 -33.10 -0.48 30.45
CA ILE A 428 -32.07 -1.04 29.57
C ILE A 428 -30.77 -1.28 30.36
N ILE A 429 -30.42 -0.40 31.30
CA ILE A 429 -29.25 -0.61 32.16
C ILE A 429 -29.43 -1.86 33.04
N GLU A 430 -30.60 -2.06 33.66
CA GLU A 430 -30.81 -3.18 34.57
C GLU A 430 -30.63 -4.54 33.88
N ALA A 431 -31.23 -4.73 32.69
CA ALA A 431 -31.10 -5.96 31.93
C ALA A 431 -29.64 -6.24 31.49
N ASP A 432 -28.93 -5.22 31.02
CA ASP A 432 -27.53 -5.38 30.60
C ASP A 432 -26.59 -5.59 31.79
N VAL A 433 -26.86 -4.98 32.95
CA VAL A 433 -26.07 -5.18 34.18
C VAL A 433 -26.21 -6.63 34.66
N GLN A 434 -27.42 -7.19 34.60
CA GLN A 434 -27.62 -8.61 34.92
C GLN A 434 -26.78 -9.51 34.01
N LEU A 435 -26.78 -9.24 32.69
CA LEU A 435 -25.98 -9.99 31.73
C LEU A 435 -24.48 -9.86 32.02
N TYR A 436 -24.02 -8.66 32.37
CA TYR A 436 -22.64 -8.40 32.76
C TYR A 436 -22.22 -9.17 34.01
N LEU A 437 -23.01 -9.11 35.09
CA LEU A 437 -22.73 -9.84 36.33
C LEU A 437 -22.69 -11.34 36.08
N ARG A 438 -23.65 -11.86 35.31
CA ARG A 438 -23.68 -13.27 34.93
C ARG A 438 -22.43 -13.68 34.16
N HIS A 439 -22.02 -12.89 33.17
CA HIS A 439 -20.80 -13.15 32.42
C HIS A 439 -19.55 -13.19 33.31
N ARG A 440 -19.44 -12.25 34.25
CA ARG A 440 -18.27 -12.14 35.13
C ARG A 440 -18.21 -13.15 36.25
N LEU A 441 -19.35 -13.55 36.82
CA LEU A 441 -19.41 -14.27 38.08
C LEU A 441 -19.92 -15.71 37.97
N THR A 442 -20.32 -16.17 36.77
CA THR A 442 -20.89 -17.53 36.61
C THR A 442 -19.96 -18.67 37.00
N GLU A 443 -18.64 -18.46 37.01
CA GLU A 443 -17.67 -19.47 37.45
C GLU A 443 -17.49 -19.49 38.98
N ALA A 444 -17.84 -18.40 39.67
CA ALA A 444 -17.62 -18.22 41.10
C ALA A 444 -18.92 -18.31 41.93
N LEU A 445 -20.07 -17.94 41.35
CA LEU A 445 -21.37 -17.84 42.02
C LEU A 445 -22.47 -18.53 41.21
N ASN A 446 -23.53 -18.98 41.90
CA ASN A 446 -24.71 -19.52 41.25
C ASN A 446 -25.67 -18.40 40.80
N GLU A 447 -26.71 -18.76 40.03
CA GLU A 447 -27.66 -17.79 39.49
C GLU A 447 -28.49 -17.07 40.57
N ASP A 448 -28.75 -17.71 41.71
CA ASP A 448 -29.48 -17.09 42.83
C ASP A 448 -28.65 -15.99 43.50
N ASP A 449 -27.36 -16.27 43.72
CA ASP A 449 -26.37 -15.34 44.26
C ASP A 449 -26.18 -14.14 43.32
N ILE A 450 -26.09 -14.38 42.01
CA ILE A 450 -26.00 -13.32 40.99
C ILE A 450 -27.27 -12.47 40.97
N ARG A 451 -28.46 -13.08 41.11
CA ARG A 451 -29.74 -12.34 41.19
C ARG A 451 -29.82 -11.47 42.44
N ARG A 452 -29.40 -11.99 43.61
CA ARG A 452 -29.31 -11.20 44.85
C ARG A 452 -28.37 -10.00 44.68
N LEU A 453 -27.21 -10.22 44.07
CA LEU A 453 -26.26 -9.14 43.79
C LEU A 453 -26.84 -8.09 42.83
N ASN A 454 -27.52 -8.52 41.77
CA ASN A 454 -28.13 -7.61 40.80
C ASN A 454 -29.12 -6.64 41.46
N GLY A 455 -29.95 -7.15 42.38
CA GLY A 455 -30.86 -6.31 43.17
C GLY A 455 -30.15 -5.31 44.08
N SER A 456 -28.91 -5.60 44.51
CA SER A 456 -28.12 -4.69 45.35
C SER A 456 -27.40 -3.58 44.57
N VAL A 457 -26.99 -3.82 43.31
CA VAL A 457 -26.19 -2.86 42.51
C VAL A 457 -27.04 -1.86 41.71
N ARG A 458 -28.35 -1.79 41.99
CA ARG A 458 -29.32 -0.77 41.53
C ARG A 458 -29.22 -0.37 40.05
N GLY A 459 -28.89 -1.32 39.16
CA GLY A 459 -28.72 -1.06 37.74
C GLY A 459 -27.60 -0.05 37.42
N SER A 460 -26.44 -0.18 38.07
CA SER A 460 -25.22 0.61 37.78
C SER A 460 -24.07 -0.31 37.40
N PHE A 461 -23.48 -0.13 36.21
CA PHE A 461 -22.30 -0.89 35.81
C PHE A 461 -21.08 -0.58 36.68
N MET A 462 -21.00 0.64 37.21
CA MET A 462 -19.89 1.03 38.09
C MET A 462 -19.94 0.24 39.40
N GLU A 463 -21.12 0.13 40.00
CA GLU A 463 -21.33 -0.68 41.21
C GLU A 463 -21.17 -2.18 40.90
N ALA A 464 -21.73 -2.64 39.78
CA ALA A 464 -21.62 -4.04 39.35
C ALA A 464 -20.16 -4.46 39.10
N SER A 465 -19.36 -3.62 38.44
CA SER A 465 -17.93 -3.90 38.22
C SER A 465 -17.17 -3.90 39.53
N THR A 466 -17.41 -2.92 40.40
CA THR A 466 -16.76 -2.85 41.72
C THR A 466 -17.09 -4.06 42.56
N ALA A 467 -18.36 -4.50 42.56
CA ALA A 467 -18.79 -5.71 43.25
C ALA A 467 -18.13 -6.97 42.67
N ALA A 468 -18.07 -7.09 41.34
CA ALA A 468 -17.44 -8.23 40.68
C ALA A 468 -15.93 -8.29 40.97
N ASP A 469 -15.23 -7.16 40.91
CA ASP A 469 -13.80 -7.08 41.23
C ASP A 469 -13.53 -7.37 42.71
N PHE A 470 -14.42 -6.90 43.60
CA PHE A 470 -14.36 -7.28 45.01
C PHE A 470 -14.59 -8.77 45.17
N ILE A 471 -15.60 -9.38 44.57
CA ILE A 471 -15.91 -10.80 44.76
C ILE A 471 -14.83 -11.73 44.19
N LEU A 472 -14.21 -11.35 43.07
CA LEU A 472 -13.22 -12.15 42.34
C LEU A 472 -11.77 -11.87 42.72
N ASP A 473 -11.53 -11.13 43.80
CA ASP A 473 -10.17 -10.76 44.17
C ASP A 473 -9.33 -11.99 44.54
N GLU A 474 -8.25 -12.16 43.78
CA GLU A 474 -7.38 -13.34 43.73
C GLU A 474 -6.69 -13.64 45.07
N PHE A 475 -6.65 -12.68 45.99
CA PHE A 475 -6.03 -12.85 47.31
C PHE A 475 -6.98 -13.48 48.35
N GLU A 476 -8.29 -13.53 48.10
CA GLU A 476 -9.25 -14.22 48.96
C GLU A 476 -10.10 -15.22 48.17
N ASN A 477 -9.83 -16.51 48.38
CA ASN A 477 -10.46 -17.63 47.65
C ASN A 477 -11.89 -17.99 48.12
N ASP A 478 -12.70 -17.03 48.56
CA ASP A 478 -14.07 -17.27 49.05
C ASP A 478 -15.08 -16.24 48.53
N ALA A 479 -15.45 -16.39 47.25
CA ALA A 479 -16.40 -15.52 46.56
C ALA A 479 -17.76 -15.42 47.27
N LYS A 480 -18.23 -16.51 47.90
CA LYS A 480 -19.51 -16.53 48.62
C LYS A 480 -19.46 -15.69 49.88
N ARG A 481 -18.40 -15.83 50.69
CA ARG A 481 -18.22 -15.00 51.87
C ARG A 481 -18.13 -13.52 51.49
N ARG A 482 -17.43 -13.19 50.41
CA ARG A 482 -17.30 -11.81 49.92
C ARG A 482 -18.62 -11.25 49.42
N LEU A 483 -19.43 -12.05 48.73
CA LEU A 483 -20.80 -11.66 48.39
C LEU A 483 -21.60 -11.27 49.64
N GLU A 484 -21.60 -12.10 50.68
CA GLU A 484 -22.33 -11.79 51.92
C GLU A 484 -21.79 -10.54 52.62
N ILE A 485 -20.47 -10.32 52.60
CA ILE A 485 -19.87 -9.07 53.10
C ILE A 485 -20.41 -7.87 52.30
N PHE A 486 -20.39 -7.93 50.97
CA PHE A 486 -20.87 -6.84 50.12
C PHE A 486 -22.35 -6.53 50.37
N LEU A 487 -23.20 -7.55 50.42
CA LEU A 487 -24.63 -7.41 50.68
C LEU A 487 -24.90 -6.83 52.09
N SER A 488 -24.14 -7.26 53.11
CA SER A 488 -24.30 -6.77 54.49
C SER A 488 -23.87 -5.31 54.70
N GLN A 489 -22.98 -4.79 53.85
CA GLN A 489 -22.57 -3.38 53.89
C GLN A 489 -23.60 -2.46 53.23
N GLY A 490 -24.32 -2.95 52.21
CA GLY A 490 -25.41 -2.22 51.55
C GLY A 490 -26.63 -1.98 52.43
N GLU A 491 -26.85 -2.81 53.45
CA GLU A 491 -27.96 -2.65 54.42
C GLU A 491 -27.71 -1.58 55.50
N LYS A 492 -26.47 -1.11 55.67
CA LYS A 492 -26.09 -0.20 56.78
C LYS A 492 -26.15 1.30 56.47
N GLN A 493 -26.62 1.71 55.31
CA GLN A 493 -26.91 3.12 55.02
C GLN A 493 -28.43 3.36 54.89
N PRO A 494 -29.12 3.68 56.00
CA PRO A 494 -30.38 4.39 55.90
C PRO A 494 -30.13 5.86 55.55
N LEU A 495 -31.00 6.38 54.68
CA LEU A 495 -31.12 7.76 54.22
C LEU A 495 -31.06 8.81 55.34
#